data_AF-A0A699WTG4-F1
#
_entry.id   AF-A0A699WTG4-F1
#
_cell.length_a   1.000
_cell.length_b   1.000
_cell.length_c   1.000
_cell.angle_alpha   90.00
_cell.angle_beta   90.00
_cell.angle_gamma   90.00
#
_symmetry.space_group_name_H-M   'P 1'
#
loop_
_entity.id
_entity.type
_entity.pdbx_description
1 polymer ?
#
loop_
_entity_poly.entity_id
_entity_poly.type
_entity_poly.pdbx_seq_one_letter_code
_entity_poly.pdbx_strand_id
1 'polypeptide(L)'
;LAASALPATGAAPAPRNPTTSPQDKDPDVSERTIADLQAYLQSSQGSSRRLCQLYLDRIAALNAKGPAINAVIELNPDALTIADTLDKERKAGKLRGPLHGIPVLLKDNIDTGDK
;
A
#
# COMPACT_ATOMS: atom_id res chain seq x y z
N LEU A 1 -25.66 -37.64 33.21
CA LEU A 1 -24.56 -37.43 32.24
C LEU A 1 -25.11 -36.59 31.09
N ALA A 2 -24.94 -35.27 31.16
CA ALA A 2 -25.36 -34.35 30.12
C ALA A 2 -24.50 -33.08 30.16
N ALA A 3 -24.00 -32.70 28.97
CA ALA A 3 -23.68 -31.35 28.47
C ALA A 3 -22.71 -30.46 29.30
N SER A 4 -21.46 -30.17 28.91
CA SER A 4 -20.85 -29.65 27.66
C SER A 4 -20.45 -28.17 27.79
N ALA A 5 -19.14 -27.96 27.59
CA ALA A 5 -18.47 -26.80 26.99
C ALA A 5 -18.49 -25.43 27.73
N LEU A 6 -17.30 -25.07 28.24
CA LEU A 6 -16.88 -23.73 28.62
C LEU A 6 -16.72 -22.83 27.37
N PRO A 7 -17.15 -21.56 27.38
CA PRO A 7 -16.77 -20.63 26.33
C PRO A 7 -15.37 -20.06 26.64
N ALA A 8 -14.41 -20.33 25.74
CA ALA A 8 -13.15 -19.60 25.68
C ALA A 8 -13.42 -18.24 25.04
N THR A 9 -13.47 -17.19 25.85
CA THR A 9 -13.57 -15.80 25.39
C THR A 9 -12.25 -15.41 24.72
N GLY A 10 -12.26 -15.41 23.38
CA GLY A 10 -11.17 -14.87 22.57
C GLY A 10 -11.02 -13.37 22.79
N ALA A 11 -9.85 -12.96 23.26
CA ALA A 11 -9.48 -11.56 23.39
C ALA A 11 -9.36 -10.91 22.01
N ALA A 12 -10.19 -9.90 21.75
CA ALA A 12 -10.05 -9.02 20.59
C ALA A 12 -8.72 -8.23 20.67
N PRO A 13 -7.98 -8.04 19.57
CA PRO A 13 -6.82 -7.16 19.58
C PRO A 13 -7.28 -5.70 19.72
N ALA A 14 -6.76 -5.01 20.73
CA ALA A 14 -6.98 -3.59 20.96
C ALA A 14 -6.46 -2.73 19.78
N PRO A 15 -7.16 -1.63 19.40
CA PRO A 15 -6.61 -0.68 18.43
C PRO A 15 -5.40 0.03 19.06
N ARG A 16 -4.21 -0.18 18.50
CA ARG A 16 -3.02 0.59 18.87
C ARG A 16 -3.06 1.90 18.10
N ASN A 17 -3.21 3.02 18.81
CA ASN A 17 -3.15 4.34 18.21
C ASN A 17 -1.79 4.53 17.49
N PRO A 18 -1.77 4.94 16.21
CA PRO A 18 -0.53 5.36 15.58
C PRO A 18 -0.07 6.66 16.23
N THR A 19 1.15 6.66 16.76
CA THR A 19 1.83 7.88 17.21
C THR A 19 2.27 8.67 15.98
N THR A 20 1.42 9.56 15.48
CA THR A 20 1.79 10.52 14.43
C THR A 20 2.36 11.79 15.07
N SER A 21 3.64 12.04 14.82
CA SER A 21 4.25 13.34 15.06
C SER A 21 3.69 14.39 14.09
N PRO A 22 3.60 15.69 14.46
CA PRO A 22 2.77 16.67 13.73
C PRO A 22 3.35 17.23 12.42
N GLN A 23 4.32 16.58 11.76
CA GLN A 23 5.05 17.19 10.63
C GLN A 23 5.19 16.36 9.34
N ASP A 24 4.66 15.14 9.25
CA ASP A 24 4.68 14.40 7.98
C ASP A 24 3.45 14.74 7.13
N LYS A 25 3.67 15.56 6.09
CA LYS A 25 2.68 15.80 5.02
C LYS A 25 2.49 14.56 4.13
N ASP A 26 3.36 13.58 4.25
CA ASP A 26 3.27 12.31 3.54
C ASP A 26 2.52 11.28 4.38
N PRO A 27 1.63 10.49 3.77
CA PRO A 27 0.99 9.40 4.50
C PRO A 27 2.05 8.38 4.91
N ASP A 28 2.13 8.06 6.20
CA ASP A 28 2.85 6.85 6.62
C ASP A 28 2.22 5.65 5.92
N VAL A 29 2.95 5.06 4.98
CA VAL A 29 2.50 3.90 4.18
C VAL A 29 2.53 2.60 4.97
N SER A 30 3.11 2.62 6.18
CA SER A 30 3.17 1.46 7.07
C SER A 30 1.78 1.15 7.63
N GLU A 31 1.38 -0.12 7.58
CA GLU A 31 0.16 -0.64 8.22
C GLU A 31 -1.18 0.00 7.80
N ARG A 32 -1.22 0.73 6.67
CA ARG A 32 -2.47 1.26 6.12
C ARG A 32 -3.26 0.21 5.36
N THR A 33 -4.58 0.25 5.51
CA THR A 33 -5.47 -0.59 4.71
C THR A 33 -5.64 -0.01 3.29
N ILE A 34 -6.08 -0.83 2.35
CA ILE A 34 -6.41 -0.38 0.99
C ILE A 34 -7.48 0.71 1.02
N ALA A 35 -8.44 0.62 1.95
CA ALA A 35 -9.49 1.62 2.12
C ALA A 35 -8.90 2.98 2.56
N ASP A 36 -7.94 2.99 3.47
CA ASP A 36 -7.26 4.22 3.92
C ASP A 36 -6.45 4.85 2.79
N LEU A 37 -5.77 4.02 1.99
CA LEU A 37 -5.03 4.48 0.82
C LEU A 37 -5.96 5.04 -0.26
N GLN A 38 -7.11 4.42 -0.50
CA GLN A 38 -8.11 4.97 -1.42
C GLN A 38 -8.69 6.30 -0.90
N ALA A 39 -9.00 6.40 0.38
CA ALA A 39 -9.45 7.65 1.00
C ALA A 39 -8.38 8.76 0.87
N TYR A 40 -7.11 8.42 1.08
CA TYR A 40 -6.00 9.34 0.82
C TYR A 40 -5.97 9.79 -0.65
N LEU A 41 -6.07 8.86 -1.60
CA LEU A 41 -6.08 9.18 -3.04
C LEU A 41 -7.33 9.95 -3.49
N GLN A 42 -8.43 9.90 -2.74
CA GLN A 42 -9.64 10.71 -2.99
C GLN A 42 -9.53 12.12 -2.41
N SER A 43 -8.65 12.32 -1.43
CA SER A 43 -8.39 13.65 -0.87
C SER A 43 -7.70 14.57 -1.89
N SER A 44 -7.79 15.88 -1.67
CA SER A 44 -7.11 16.87 -2.50
C SER A 44 -5.57 16.78 -2.46
N GLN A 45 -5.02 16.06 -1.49
CA GLN A 45 -3.58 15.84 -1.32
C GLN A 45 -3.12 14.47 -1.85
N GLY A 46 -4.04 13.64 -2.35
CA GLY A 46 -3.79 12.29 -2.82
C GLY A 46 -3.19 12.23 -4.22
N SER A 47 -2.11 11.45 -4.39
CA SER A 47 -1.54 11.11 -5.69
C SER A 47 -1.01 9.69 -5.69
N SER A 48 -1.38 8.92 -6.71
CA SER A 48 -0.85 7.58 -6.98
C SER A 48 0.64 7.63 -7.27
N ARG A 49 1.12 8.65 -7.99
CA ARG A 49 2.56 8.87 -8.19
C ARG A 49 3.27 9.03 -6.84
N ARG A 50 2.76 9.89 -5.95
CA ARG A 50 3.39 10.11 -4.64
C ARG A 50 3.40 8.84 -3.80
N LEU A 51 2.27 8.11 -3.78
CA LEU A 51 2.16 6.85 -3.07
C LEU A 51 3.15 5.79 -3.60
N CYS A 52 3.28 5.67 -4.92
CA CYS A 52 4.25 4.78 -5.56
C CYS A 52 5.69 5.15 -5.19
N GLN A 53 6.03 6.43 -5.23
CA GLN A 53 7.36 6.91 -4.83
C GLN A 53 7.70 6.54 -3.38
N LEU A 54 6.75 6.70 -2.44
CA LEU A 54 6.96 6.34 -1.03
C LEU A 54 7.29 4.84 -0.87
N TYR A 55 6.63 3.96 -1.63
CA TYR A 55 6.96 2.53 -1.63
C TYR A 55 8.31 2.23 -2.29
N LEU A 56 8.66 2.89 -3.39
CA LEU A 56 9.96 2.74 -4.03
C LEU A 56 11.11 3.18 -3.12
N ASP A 57 10.96 4.31 -2.42
CA ASP A 57 11.94 4.81 -1.46
C ASP A 57 12.13 3.82 -0.31
N ARG A 58 11.05 3.21 0.18
CA ARG A 58 11.10 2.15 1.19
C ARG A 58 11.79 0.89 0.68
N ILE A 59 11.50 0.46 -0.54
CA ILE A 59 12.18 -0.67 -1.17
C ILE A 59 13.68 -0.38 -1.28
N ALA A 60 14.07 0.80 -1.74
CA ALA A 60 15.48 1.19 -1.83
C ALA A 60 16.19 1.17 -0.47
N ALA A 61 15.50 1.61 0.59
CA ALA A 61 16.04 1.62 1.95
C ALA A 61 16.18 0.21 2.55
N LEU A 62 15.19 -0.67 2.36
CA LEU A 62 15.12 -1.97 3.07
C LEU A 62 15.61 -3.17 2.25
N ASN A 63 15.44 -3.14 0.93
CA ASN A 63 15.71 -4.27 0.06
C ASN A 63 17.20 -4.42 -0.26
N ALA A 64 17.90 -3.31 -0.53
CA ALA A 64 19.28 -3.33 -1.01
C ALA A 64 20.31 -2.66 -0.08
N LYS A 65 19.95 -1.56 0.61
CA LYS A 65 20.90 -0.76 1.41
C LYS A 65 20.88 -1.06 2.91
N GLY A 66 19.72 -1.44 3.45
CA GLY A 66 19.51 -1.72 4.87
C GLY A 66 19.68 -3.21 5.20
N PRO A 67 18.68 -3.88 5.82
CA PRO A 67 18.77 -5.29 6.20
C PRO A 67 18.94 -6.28 5.03
N ALA A 68 19.00 -5.78 3.78
CA ALA A 68 19.19 -6.57 2.57
C ALA A 68 18.18 -7.73 2.48
N ILE A 69 16.89 -7.41 2.64
CA ILE A 69 15.82 -8.41 2.68
C ILE A 69 15.74 -9.17 1.36
N ASN A 70 16.13 -8.54 0.24
CA ASN A 70 16.06 -9.12 -1.10
C ASN A 70 14.67 -9.70 -1.44
N ALA A 71 13.61 -9.04 -0.98
CA ALA A 71 12.21 -9.40 -1.24
C ALA A 71 11.74 -8.99 -2.65
N VAL A 72 12.36 -7.96 -3.23
CA VAL A 72 12.04 -7.44 -4.57
C VAL A 72 13.21 -7.77 -5.49
N ILE A 73 12.95 -8.59 -6.51
CA ILE A 73 13.96 -9.02 -7.50
C ILE A 73 14.16 -7.94 -8.55
N GLU A 74 13.05 -7.42 -9.08
CA GLU A 74 13.04 -6.39 -10.11
C GLU A 74 11.96 -5.34 -9.82
N LEU A 75 12.23 -4.10 -10.24
CA LEU A 75 11.29 -2.99 -10.17
C LEU A 75 10.86 -2.64 -11.59
N ASN A 76 9.55 -2.51 -11.79
CA ASN A 76 9.00 -2.04 -13.05
C ASN A 76 9.44 -0.58 -13.33
N PRO A 77 10.17 -0.31 -14.43
CA PRO A 77 10.67 1.03 -14.74
C PRO A 77 9.56 2.03 -15.10
N ASP A 78 8.42 1.53 -15.57
CA ASP A 78 7.24 2.31 -15.93
C ASP A 78 6.31 2.57 -14.74
N ALA A 79 6.61 2.07 -13.53
CA ALA A 79 5.72 2.16 -12.37
C ALA A 79 5.23 3.60 -12.08
N LEU A 80 6.13 4.58 -12.12
CA LEU A 80 5.78 5.99 -11.91
C LEU A 80 4.97 6.57 -13.07
N THR A 81 5.25 6.17 -14.31
CA THR A 81 4.51 6.60 -15.50
C THR A 81 3.09 6.05 -15.51
N ILE A 82 2.91 4.80 -15.10
CA ILE A 82 1.60 4.16 -14.91
C ILE A 82 0.83 4.91 -13.81
N ALA A 83 1.49 5.21 -12.69
CA ALA A 83 0.86 5.95 -11.59
C ALA A 83 0.39 7.35 -12.01
N ASP A 84 1.20 8.08 -12.80
CA ASP A 84 0.80 9.37 -13.38
C ASP A 84 -0.43 9.27 -14.27
N THR A 85 -0.50 8.19 -15.07
CA THR A 85 -1.62 7.93 -15.97
C THR A 85 -2.90 7.67 -15.17
N LEU A 86 -2.81 6.89 -14.10
CA LEU A 86 -3.94 6.61 -13.20
C LEU A 86 -4.40 7.87 -12.44
N ASP A 87 -3.48 8.76 -12.07
CA ASP A 87 -3.82 10.06 -11.48
C ASP A 87 -4.56 10.98 -12.47
N LYS A 88 -4.15 10.98 -13.75
CA LYS A 88 -4.87 11.71 -14.81
C LYS A 88 -6.27 11.16 -15.04
N GLU A 89 -6.42 9.84 -15.08
CA GLU A 89 -7.73 9.19 -15.22
C GLU A 89 -8.66 9.51 -14.04
N ARG A 90 -8.14 9.49 -12.81
CA ARG A 90 -8.88 9.88 -11.60
C ARG A 90 -9.38 11.31 -11.70
N LYS A 91 -8.53 12.26 -12.12
CA LYS A 91 -8.93 13.67 -12.33
C LYS A 91 -9.97 13.82 -13.44
N ALA A 92 -9.94 12.95 -14.44
CA ALA A 92 -10.93 12.91 -15.52
C ALA A 92 -12.22 12.15 -15.14
N GLY A 93 -12.38 11.72 -13.88
CA GLY A 93 -13.55 10.97 -13.40
C GLY A 93 -13.59 9.51 -13.86
N LYS A 94 -12.51 8.99 -14.45
CA LYS A 94 -12.40 7.61 -14.94
C LYS A 94 -11.73 6.73 -13.87
N LEU A 95 -12.53 6.21 -12.94
CA LEU A 95 -12.05 5.27 -11.93
C LEU A 95 -12.23 3.83 -12.40
N ARG A 96 -11.19 3.01 -12.27
CA ARG A 96 -11.20 1.59 -12.67
C ARG A 96 -11.66 0.63 -11.55
N GLY A 97 -11.97 1.14 -10.36
CA GLY A 97 -12.44 0.37 -9.21
C GLY A 97 -11.59 0.56 -7.94
N PRO A 98 -11.75 -0.33 -6.93
CA PRO A 98 -11.15 -0.17 -5.59
C PRO A 98 -9.61 -0.19 -5.56
N LEU A 99 -8.96 -0.70 -6.61
CA LEU A 99 -7.49 -0.75 -6.72
C LEU A 99 -6.92 0.34 -7.61
N HIS A 100 -7.75 1.30 -8.06
CA HIS A 100 -7.30 2.36 -8.96
C HIS A 100 -6.17 3.18 -8.34
N GLY A 101 -4.96 3.01 -8.85
CA GLY A 101 -3.78 3.77 -8.42
C GLY A 101 -3.10 3.26 -7.14
N ILE A 102 -3.41 2.03 -6.70
CA ILE A 102 -2.76 1.37 -5.57
C ILE A 102 -1.56 0.55 -6.08
N PRO A 103 -0.33 0.81 -5.59
CA PRO A 103 0.84 0.00 -5.94
C PRO A 103 0.73 -1.42 -5.39
N VAL A 104 1.14 -2.41 -6.20
CA VAL A 104 1.17 -3.82 -5.81
C VAL A 104 2.48 -4.46 -6.29
N LEU A 105 2.90 -5.53 -5.63
CA LEU A 105 4.00 -6.38 -6.06
C LEU A 105 3.43 -7.71 -6.57
N LEU A 106 4.04 -8.23 -7.63
CA LEU A 106 3.71 -9.52 -8.20
C LEU A 106 4.85 -10.50 -7.92
N LYS A 107 4.49 -11.78 -7.80
CA LYS A 107 5.48 -12.83 -7.64
C LYS A 107 6.10 -13.12 -9.00
N ASP A 108 7.39 -13.42 -9.03
CA ASP A 108 8.19 -13.63 -10.24
C ASP A 108 7.68 -14.78 -11.16
N ASN A 109 6.82 -15.65 -10.63
CA ASN A 109 6.19 -16.71 -11.43
C ASN A 109 4.98 -16.19 -12.24
N ILE A 110 4.63 -14.92 -12.11
CA ILE A 110 3.51 -14.28 -12.82
C ILE A 110 4.10 -13.39 -13.89
N ASP A 111 3.74 -13.67 -15.14
CA ASP A 111 4.22 -12.93 -16.30
C ASP A 111 3.63 -11.51 -16.32
N THR A 112 4.48 -10.52 -16.55
CA THR A 112 4.12 -9.11 -16.63
C THR A 112 4.67 -8.54 -17.93
N GLY A 113 3.80 -7.88 -18.71
CA GLY A 113 4.14 -7.37 -20.04
C GLY A 113 4.83 -5.99 -20.02
N ASP A 114 5.44 -5.61 -18.90
CA ASP A 114 6.26 -4.42 -18.77
C ASP A 114 7.61 -4.59 -19.49
N LYS A 115 8.18 -3.47 -19.92
CA LYS A 115 9.35 -3.41 -20.80
C LYS A 115 10.63 -3.06 -20.06
#